data_AF-A0A8B6F493-F1
#
_entry.id   AF-A0A8B6F493-F1
#
_cell.length_a   1.000
_cell.length_b   1.000
_cell.length_c   1.000
_cell.angle_alpha   90.00
_cell.angle_beta   90.00
_cell.angle_gamma   90.00
#
_symmetry.space_group_name_H-M   'P 1'
#
loop_
_entity.id
_entity.type
_entity.pdbx_description
1 polymer ?
#
loop_
_entity_poly.entity_id
_entity_poly.type
_entity_poly.pdbx_seq_one_letter_code
_entity_poly.pdbx_strand_id
1 'polypeptide(L)'
;MWDIDIVLKFPPSQSVNPDLDLKTLTKKLAILLAIAAPKRSSEIARLDIRFMQINNEGAKFQLPGLSKTQSDCNSKEICYSKFEDNLKLCVVDCLQAYLKRSVDSRDGYV
;
A
#
# COMPACT_ATOMS: atom_id res chain seq x y z
N MET A 1 -11.11 -18.48 -4.34
CA MET A 1 -10.64 -18.04 -3.01
C MET A 1 -9.15 -17.79 -3.14
N TRP A 2 -8.62 -16.64 -2.71
CA TRP A 2 -7.17 -16.37 -2.78
C TRP A 2 -6.43 -17.19 -1.71
N ASP A 3 -5.34 -17.83 -2.09
CA ASP A 3 -4.49 -18.58 -1.15
C ASP A 3 -3.36 -17.67 -0.65
N ILE A 4 -3.46 -17.26 0.60
CA ILE A 4 -2.54 -16.31 1.23
C ILE A 4 -1.15 -16.94 1.41
N ASP A 5 -1.10 -18.27 1.62
CA ASP A 5 0.14 -19.02 1.79
C ASP A 5 0.99 -18.98 0.51
N ILE A 6 0.36 -19.10 -0.66
CA ILE A 6 1.05 -19.00 -1.95
C ILE A 6 1.60 -17.59 -2.17
N VAL A 7 0.85 -16.57 -1.78
CA VAL A 7 1.22 -15.17 -1.97
C VAL A 7 2.33 -14.73 -0.99
N LEU A 8 2.31 -15.23 0.24
CA LEU A 8 3.39 -15.02 1.21
C LEU A 8 4.66 -15.81 0.84
N LYS A 9 4.54 -16.92 0.10
CA LYS A 9 5.67 -17.68 -0.46
C LYS A 9 6.19 -17.09 -1.78
N PHE A 10 5.53 -16.07 -2.32
CA PHE A 10 5.94 -15.45 -3.58
C PHE A 10 7.35 -14.84 -3.42
N PRO A 11 8.33 -15.14 -4.30
CA PRO A 11 9.71 -14.70 -4.11
C PRO A 11 9.91 -13.20 -3.80
N PRO A 12 9.17 -12.26 -4.43
CA PRO A 12 9.34 -10.85 -4.11
C PRO A 12 8.69 -10.41 -2.79
N SER A 13 7.80 -11.20 -2.17
CA SER A 13 7.35 -10.91 -0.80
C SER A 13 8.46 -11.22 0.22
N GLN A 14 9.38 -12.14 -0.11
CA GLN A 14 10.52 -12.53 0.73
C GLN A 14 11.81 -11.73 0.48
N SER A 15 11.90 -11.01 -0.63
CA SER A 15 13.05 -10.20 -0.97
C SER A 15 13.07 -8.87 -0.22
N VAL A 16 14.29 -8.36 -0.01
CA VAL A 16 14.55 -7.10 0.71
C VAL A 16 14.15 -5.92 -0.18
N ASN A 17 13.39 -4.97 0.37
CA ASN A 17 12.76 -3.87 -0.38
C ASN A 17 13.70 -3.02 -1.27
N PRO A 18 14.93 -2.64 -0.83
CA PRO A 18 15.85 -1.83 -1.64
C PRO A 18 16.43 -2.50 -2.90
N ASP A 19 16.48 -3.83 -2.96
CA ASP A 19 17.07 -4.58 -4.09
C ASP A 19 16.08 -4.85 -5.24
N LEU A 20 14.81 -4.46 -5.08
CA LEU A 20 13.76 -4.77 -6.04
C LEU A 20 13.66 -3.71 -7.16
N ASP A 21 13.47 -4.20 -8.39
CA ASP A 21 13.03 -3.36 -9.51
C ASP A 21 11.69 -2.67 -9.18
N LEU A 22 11.48 -1.45 -9.68
CA LEU A 22 10.29 -0.66 -9.39
C LEU A 22 9.00 -1.42 -9.74
N LYS A 23 8.97 -2.17 -10.86
CA LYS A 23 7.77 -2.95 -11.24
C LYS A 23 7.46 -4.04 -10.22
N THR A 24 8.49 -4.71 -9.72
CA THR A 24 8.35 -5.78 -8.74
C THR A 24 7.96 -5.21 -7.37
N LEU A 25 8.53 -4.07 -6.99
CA LEU A 25 8.18 -3.35 -5.77
C LEU A 25 6.71 -2.89 -5.78
N THR A 26 6.21 -2.36 -6.90
CA THR A 26 4.79 -1.97 -7.05
C THR A 26 3.86 -3.17 -6.91
N LYS A 27 4.19 -4.31 -7.53
CA LYS A 27 3.40 -5.54 -7.41
C LYS A 27 3.39 -6.05 -5.96
N LYS A 28 4.56 -6.08 -5.32
CA LYS A 28 4.70 -6.44 -3.91
C LYS A 28 3.83 -5.55 -3.01
N LEU A 29 3.89 -4.24 -3.21
CA LEU A 29 3.10 -3.27 -2.45
C LEU A 29 1.59 -3.50 -2.65
N ALA A 30 1.13 -3.67 -3.89
CA ALA A 30 -0.29 -3.92 -4.18
C ALA A 30 -0.81 -5.20 -3.51
N ILE A 31 0.00 -6.25 -3.52
CA ILE A 31 -0.30 -7.51 -2.82
C ILE A 31 -0.40 -7.29 -1.31
N LEU A 32 0.60 -6.63 -0.72
CA LEU A 32 0.65 -6.36 0.72
C LEU A 32 -0.51 -5.48 1.18
N LEU A 33 -0.89 -4.45 0.41
CA LEU A 33 -2.06 -3.62 0.67
C LEU A 33 -3.36 -4.46 0.66
N ALA A 34 -3.49 -5.36 -0.31
CA ALA A 34 -4.67 -6.23 -0.42
C ALA A 34 -4.78 -7.26 0.73
N ILE A 35 -3.65 -7.74 1.25
CA ILE A 35 -3.61 -8.68 2.38
C ILE A 35 -3.84 -7.96 3.71
N ALA A 36 -3.14 -6.85 3.94
CA ALA A 36 -3.17 -6.13 5.21
C ALA A 36 -4.52 -5.48 5.48
N ALA A 37 -5.22 -5.04 4.44
CA ALA A 37 -6.60 -4.61 4.51
C ALA A 37 -7.40 -5.26 3.37
N PRO A 38 -8.28 -6.25 3.64
CA PRO A 38 -9.09 -6.89 2.62
C PRO A 38 -10.15 -5.91 2.09
N LYS A 39 -9.72 -5.02 1.19
CA LYS A 39 -10.53 -4.00 0.53
C LYS A 39 -10.74 -4.40 -0.93
N ARG A 40 -11.72 -3.77 -1.57
CA ARG A 40 -11.94 -3.97 -3.02
C ARG A 40 -10.76 -3.38 -3.79
N SER A 41 -10.40 -4.00 -4.91
CA SER A 41 -9.37 -3.49 -5.82
C SER A 41 -9.62 -2.04 -6.26
N SER A 42 -10.89 -1.65 -6.41
CA SER A 42 -11.30 -0.27 -6.71
C SER A 42 -11.00 0.73 -5.58
N GLU A 43 -10.97 0.30 -4.31
CA GLU A 43 -10.58 1.16 -3.20
C GLU A 43 -9.06 1.30 -3.12
N ILE A 44 -8.33 0.20 -3.31
CA ILE A 44 -6.87 0.19 -3.37
C ILE A 44 -6.38 1.08 -4.52
N ALA A 45 -7.03 1.02 -5.68
CA ALA A 45 -6.72 1.87 -6.83
C ALA A 45 -7.03 3.36 -6.60
N ARG A 46 -7.86 3.70 -5.61
CA ARG A 46 -8.18 5.09 -5.23
C ARG A 46 -7.26 5.63 -4.14
N LEU A 47 -6.34 4.82 -3.60
CA LEU A 47 -5.35 5.31 -2.64
C LEU A 47 -4.47 6.35 -3.31
N ASP A 48 -4.46 7.55 -2.75
CA ASP A 48 -3.68 8.67 -3.26
C ASP A 48 -2.72 9.15 -2.17
N ILE A 49 -1.49 9.41 -2.58
CA ILE A 49 -0.38 9.87 -1.74
C ILE A 49 -0.65 11.28 -1.21
N ARG A 50 -1.43 12.09 -1.92
CA ARG A 50 -1.84 13.45 -1.49
C ARG A 50 -2.71 13.42 -0.23
N PHE A 51 -3.45 12.33 -0.03
CA PHE A 51 -4.35 12.13 1.11
C PHE A 51 -3.84 11.05 2.06
N MET A 52 -2.51 10.85 2.07
CA MET A 52 -1.84 9.84 2.86
C MET A 52 -1.07 10.49 4.02
N GLN A 53 -1.15 9.88 5.18
CA GLN A 53 -0.38 10.22 6.37
C GLN A 53 0.42 9.00 6.80
N ILE A 54 1.75 9.12 6.87
CA ILE A 54 2.63 8.05 7.33
C ILE A 54 3.23 8.46 8.68
N ASN A 55 3.00 7.64 9.69
CA ASN A 55 3.53 7.79 11.05
C ASN A 55 4.37 6.55 11.42
N ASN A 56 5.04 6.58 12.58
CA ASN A 56 5.80 5.44 13.08
C ASN A 56 4.94 4.21 13.39
N GLU A 57 3.66 4.40 13.72
CA GLU A 57 2.71 3.31 13.99
C GLU A 57 2.14 2.68 12.71
N GLY A 58 2.08 3.43 11.61
CA GLY A 58 1.33 2.99 10.43
C GLY A 58 1.15 4.05 9.34
N ALA A 59 0.50 3.65 8.25
CA ALA A 59 0.08 4.53 7.17
C ALA A 59 -1.45 4.64 7.14
N LYS A 60 -1.97 5.87 7.06
CA LYS A 60 -3.40 6.16 6.91
C LYS A 60 -3.64 6.82 5.57
N PHE A 61 -4.70 6.43 4.89
CA PHE A 61 -5.16 7.03 3.65
C PHE A 61 -6.60 7.50 3.82
N GLN A 62 -6.85 8.74 3.46
CA GLN A 62 -8.20 9.27 3.35
C GLN A 62 -8.64 9.16 1.89
N LEU A 63 -9.72 8.44 1.64
CA LEU A 63 -10.32 8.37 0.31
C LEU A 63 -11.22 9.60 0.13
N PRO A 64 -10.87 10.55 -0.76
CA PRO A 64 -11.71 11.70 -1.04
C PRO A 64 -12.87 11.26 -1.93
N GLY A 65 -14.10 11.52 -1.48
CA GLY A 65 -15.31 11.39 -2.27
C GLY A 65 -16.34 10.42 -1.70
N LEU A 66 -17.60 10.70 -2.03
CA LEU A 66 -18.75 9.85 -1.74
C LEU A 66 -18.63 8.56 -2.55
N SER A 67 -18.45 7.41 -1.89
CA SER A 67 -18.80 6.15 -2.55
C SER A 67 -20.31 6.16 -2.85
N LYS A 68 -20.75 5.52 -3.94
CA LYS A 68 -22.17 5.48 -4.36
C LYS A 68 -23.16 5.05 -3.25
N THR A 69 -22.67 4.41 -2.19
CA THR A 69 -23.42 3.92 -1.02
C THR A 69 -23.18 4.71 0.26
N GLN A 70 -22.36 5.77 0.27
CA GLN A 70 -22.18 6.63 1.44
C GLN A 70 -23.27 7.70 1.46
N SER A 71 -24.21 7.55 2.38
CA SER A 71 -25.17 8.57 2.80
C SER A 71 -24.59 9.55 3.81
N ASP A 72 -23.45 9.19 4.41
CA ASP A 72 -22.77 9.96 5.47
C ASP A 72 -21.56 10.70 4.87
N CYS A 73 -21.43 12.00 5.13
CA CYS A 73 -20.42 12.90 4.57
C CYS A 73 -19.00 12.68 5.15
N ASN A 74 -18.74 11.48 5.67
CA ASN A 74 -17.47 11.13 6.31
C ASN A 74 -16.55 10.45 5.29
N SER A 75 -15.37 11.03 5.07
CA SER A 75 -14.31 10.46 4.25
C SER A 75 -13.93 9.07 4.77
N LYS A 76 -13.84 8.10 3.86
CA LYS A 76 -13.50 6.72 4.24
C LYS A 76 -12.00 6.63 4.51
N GLU A 77 -11.64 6.25 5.72
CA GLU A 77 -10.25 6.08 6.13
C GLU A 77 -9.79 4.63 5.99
N ILE A 78 -8.60 4.43 5.43
CA ILE A 78 -7.93 3.14 5.33
C ILE A 78 -6.63 3.23 6.12
N CYS A 79 -6.52 2.41 7.16
CA CYS A 79 -5.35 2.34 8.03
C CYS A 79 -4.58 1.04 7.77
N TYR A 80 -3.26 1.16 7.65
CA TYR A 80 -2.31 0.07 7.58
C TYR A 80 -1.37 0.18 8.77
N SER A 81 -1.40 -0.80 9.67
CA SER A 81 -0.49 -0.85 10.80
C SER A 81 0.90 -1.30 10.38
N LYS A 82 1.92 -0.79 11.04
CA LYS A 82 3.29 -1.27 10.87
C LYS A 82 3.38 -2.71 11.38
N PHE A 83 4.05 -3.56 10.62
CA PHE A 83 4.29 -4.95 11.00
C PHE A 83 5.74 -5.11 11.47
N GLU A 84 5.94 -5.17 12.78
CA GLU A 84 7.27 -5.18 13.39
C GLU A 84 7.92 -6.57 13.36
N ASP A 85 7.12 -7.64 13.34
CA ASP A 85 7.58 -9.02 13.41
C ASP A 85 8.37 -9.43 12.14
N ASN A 86 8.00 -8.89 10.97
CA ASN A 86 8.74 -9.13 9.73
C ASN A 86 8.74 -7.91 8.79
N LEU A 87 9.85 -7.17 8.80
CA LEU A 87 10.04 -5.98 7.97
C LEU A 87 9.90 -6.24 6.46
N LYS A 88 10.13 -7.48 6.00
CA LYS A 88 9.98 -7.84 4.58
C LYS A 88 8.52 -7.87 4.13
N LEU A 89 7.61 -8.14 5.07
CA LEU A 89 6.16 -8.18 4.88
C LEU A 89 5.46 -6.90 5.37
N CYS A 90 6.22 -5.96 5.94
CA CYS A 90 5.68 -4.70 6.42
C CYS A 90 5.23 -3.83 5.25
N VAL A 91 3.92 -3.55 5.20
CA VAL A 91 3.31 -2.69 4.17
C VAL A 91 3.86 -1.27 4.23
N VAL A 92 4.10 -0.75 5.45
CA VAL A 92 4.59 0.61 5.68
C VAL A 92 6.02 0.78 5.17
N ASP A 93 6.91 -0.17 5.46
CA ASP A 93 8.28 -0.16 4.95
C ASP A 93 8.33 -0.30 3.43
N CYS A 94 7.49 -1.19 2.86
CA CYS A 94 7.39 -1.35 1.41
C CYS A 94 6.87 -0.07 0.74
N LEU A 95 5.90 0.61 1.36
CA LEU A 95 5.35 1.88 0.90
C LEU A 95 6.40 2.99 0.95
N GLN A 96 7.17 3.11 2.03
CA GLN A 96 8.27 4.07 2.14
C GLN A 96 9.35 3.84 1.09
N ALA A 97 9.75 2.59 0.85
CA ALA A 97 10.71 2.24 -0.19
C ALA A 97 10.18 2.62 -1.59
N TYR A 98 8.91 2.35 -1.86
CA TYR A 98 8.26 2.73 -3.12
C TYR A 98 8.22 4.25 -3.31
N LEU A 99 7.84 5.01 -2.28
CA LEU A 99 7.80 6.47 -2.33
C LEU A 99 9.18 7.04 -2.65
N LYS A 100 10.23 6.59 -1.95
CA LYS A 100 11.62 7.02 -2.20
C LYS A 100 12.06 6.76 -3.65
N ARG A 101 11.69 5.61 -4.22
CA ARG A 101 12.08 5.22 -5.58
C ARG A 101 11.29 5.94 -6.67
N SER A 102 10.03 6.24 -6.39
CA SER A 102 9.12 6.87 -7.35
C SER A 102 9.14 8.40 -7.32
N VAL A 103 9.92 9.03 -6.42
CA VAL A 103 10.14 10.50 -6.43
C VAL A 103 10.66 10.95 -7.80
N ASP A 104 11.67 10.26 -8.32
CA ASP A 104 12.34 10.59 -9.58
C ASP A 104 11.36 10.59 -10.77
N SER A 105 10.46 9.60 -10.84
CA SER A 105 9.46 9.52 -11.91
C SER A 105 8.26 10.45 -11.73
N ARG A 106 8.10 11.09 -10.57
CA ARG A 106 6.98 12.01 -10.27
C ARG A 106 7.31 13.46 -10.59
N ASP A 107 8.58 13.82 -10.62
CA ASP A 107 9.05 15.18 -10.94
C ASP A 107 8.79 15.55 -12.42
N GLY A 108 8.65 14.58 -13.31
CA GLY A 108 8.32 14.79 -14.73
C GLY A 108 6.85 15.14 -15.03
N TYR A 109 6.03 15.43 -14.01
CA TYR A 109 4.61 15.81 -14.15
C TYR A 109 4.34 17.14 -13.41
N VAL A 110 5.18 18.15 -13.70
CA VAL A 110 4.93 19.57 -13.35
C VAL A 110 4.65 20.39 -14.60
#